data_AF-A0A0F6SI48-F1
#
_entry.id   AF-A0A0F6SI48-F1
#
_cell.length_a   1.000
_cell.length_b   1.000
_cell.length_c   1.000
_cell.angle_alpha   90.00
_cell.angle_beta   90.00
_cell.angle_gamma   90.00
#
_symmetry.space_group_name_H-M   'P 1'
#
loop_
_entity.id
_entity.type
_entity.pdbx_description
1 polymer ?
#
loop_
_entity_poly.entity_id
_entity_poly.type
_entity_poly.pdbx_seq_one_letter_code
_entity_poly.pdbx_strand_id
1 'polypeptide(L)'
;MKTRITSALAFVLALAASVAVVLPPLGTTSTAQEAAPRGSEAPPPEGAPVPPDEMLPNQVVIDVTAPERALYRIAVPNLLGDAEMGNSGAEVMRTDFRLVSLFEVLDARSFLADPAAEGLGITAAPWSSVGAQGVIKGQITRTGGQIRVEMRLYELARGTTATLSRTYNGAPGELRNFMHDFANLVMEQLTGRRGAFGTRITFARRVREGRKDVYVASFDGHSVSRVSSGRGVAMLPAFGPGGIWYSVLTDVGMFITRTGMEEAALIDAPESINMGVSICGSRAYFTSTRDGNAEIYSSALDGTDVRRLTDHPGIDVSPTCGGPGGLIAFVSNRHGSPQIFGMDSNGGGVRRLTFRGSYNQTPAWCPIGEERLLAFTGRAAGLDVFTVNIETQQYTRLTQGQGVNKDPAFSPDCRMVAFYSTRGGIFIASPEGLNQQLVVPGVAETLRWSR
;
A
#
# COMPACT_ATOMS: atom_id res chain seq x y z
N MET A 1 3.80 41.70 -7.52
CA MET A 1 2.97 40.74 -6.74
C MET A 1 2.82 39.38 -7.41
N LYS A 2 2.58 39.28 -8.73
CA LYS A 2 2.56 37.98 -9.48
C LYS A 2 3.84 37.12 -9.36
N THR A 3 4.99 37.72 -9.06
CA THR A 3 6.31 37.06 -9.05
C THR A 3 6.70 36.39 -7.72
N ARG A 4 6.02 36.70 -6.59
CA ARG A 4 6.30 36.03 -5.29
C ARG A 4 5.45 34.77 -5.10
N ILE A 5 4.26 34.74 -5.69
CA ILE A 5 3.38 33.56 -5.70
C ILE A 5 4.00 32.45 -6.55
N THR A 6 4.69 32.76 -7.65
CA THR A 6 5.30 31.75 -8.55
C THR A 6 6.47 30.98 -7.92
N SER A 7 7.32 31.60 -7.11
CA SER A 7 8.47 30.90 -6.49
C SER A 7 8.07 30.05 -5.29
N ALA A 8 7.16 30.52 -4.43
CA ALA A 8 6.60 29.74 -3.33
C ALA A 8 5.72 28.59 -3.83
N LEU A 9 4.86 28.84 -4.84
CA LEU A 9 4.06 27.81 -5.49
C LEU A 9 4.93 26.75 -6.18
N ALA A 10 6.02 27.15 -6.86
CA ALA A 10 6.95 26.20 -7.47
C ALA A 10 7.70 25.35 -6.42
N PHE A 11 8.06 25.92 -5.27
CA PHE A 11 8.75 25.19 -4.21
C PHE A 11 7.81 24.23 -3.45
N VAL A 12 6.58 24.67 -3.14
CA VAL A 12 5.54 23.82 -2.54
C VAL A 12 5.09 22.73 -3.51
N LEU A 13 4.91 23.04 -4.80
CA LEU A 13 4.67 22.04 -5.85
C LEU A 13 5.90 21.16 -6.08
N ALA A 14 7.14 21.60 -5.87
CA ALA A 14 8.32 20.74 -6.00
C ALA A 14 8.51 19.79 -4.81
N LEU A 15 8.08 20.19 -3.61
CA LEU A 15 7.97 19.27 -2.46
C LEU A 15 6.76 18.34 -2.57
N ALA A 16 5.66 18.79 -3.19
CA ALA A 16 4.44 17.98 -3.36
C ALA A 16 4.44 17.12 -4.64
N ALA A 17 5.16 17.53 -5.67
CA ALA A 17 5.38 16.82 -6.92
C ALA A 17 6.89 16.60 -7.08
N SER A 18 7.30 15.36 -6.81
CA SER A 18 8.68 14.91 -6.98
C SER A 18 9.20 15.24 -8.39
N VAL A 19 10.04 16.28 -8.50
CA VAL A 19 10.81 16.55 -9.73
C VAL A 19 12.21 15.99 -9.55
N ALA A 20 12.58 15.08 -10.46
CA ALA A 20 13.92 14.57 -10.62
C ALA A 20 14.88 15.71 -10.97
N VAL A 21 15.90 15.92 -10.13
CA VAL A 21 17.06 16.76 -10.47
C VAL A 21 18.29 15.87 -10.45
N VAL A 22 18.90 15.72 -11.63
CA VAL A 22 20.19 15.06 -11.85
C VAL A 22 21.30 16.08 -11.58
N LEU A 23 22.29 15.74 -10.75
CA LEU A 23 23.53 16.50 -10.57
C LEU A 23 24.75 15.56 -10.44
N PRO A 24 25.96 15.99 -10.85
CA PRO A 24 27.13 15.15 -11.15
C PRO A 24 27.96 14.78 -9.90
N PRO A 25 28.95 13.87 -10.00
CA PRO A 25 29.56 13.23 -8.83
C PRO A 25 30.60 14.11 -8.16
N LEU A 26 30.69 14.02 -6.83
CA LEU A 26 31.80 14.55 -6.04
C LEU A 26 32.63 13.42 -5.44
N GLY A 27 33.94 13.68 -5.43
CA GLY A 27 35.03 12.73 -5.26
C GLY A 27 35.22 12.15 -3.86
N THR A 28 36.11 11.17 -3.85
CA THR A 28 36.53 10.30 -2.75
C THR A 28 37.58 10.93 -1.84
N THR A 29 37.49 10.65 -0.53
CA THR A 29 38.59 10.47 0.45
C THR A 29 37.94 9.78 1.68
N SER A 30 38.21 8.52 2.01
CA SER A 30 39.37 7.86 2.64
C SER A 30 39.60 8.16 4.14
N THR A 31 39.49 7.06 4.93
CA THR A 31 40.13 6.74 6.23
C THR A 31 39.71 7.58 7.46
N ALA A 32 39.54 7.06 8.67
CA ALA A 32 40.22 5.95 9.33
C ALA A 32 39.34 5.26 10.41
N GLN A 33 39.86 4.13 10.85
CA GLN A 33 39.35 3.13 11.78
C GLN A 33 39.96 3.35 13.17
N GLU A 34 39.18 3.24 14.25
CA GLU A 34 39.74 3.12 15.61
C GLU A 34 38.85 2.26 16.52
N ALA A 35 39.52 1.58 17.44
CA ALA A 35 39.14 0.34 18.10
C ALA A 35 38.36 0.51 19.41
N ALA A 36 37.70 -0.58 19.82
CA ALA A 36 36.96 -0.75 21.07
C ALA A 36 37.86 -0.95 22.30
N PRO A 37 37.26 -0.86 23.51
CA PRO A 37 37.58 -1.80 24.57
C PRO A 37 36.33 -2.51 25.17
N ARG A 38 36.57 -3.68 25.74
CA ARG A 38 35.61 -4.59 26.39
C ARG A 38 35.35 -4.22 27.85
N GLY A 39 34.12 -4.52 28.31
CA GLY A 39 33.87 -5.28 29.54
C GLY A 39 33.30 -4.53 30.75
N SER A 40 32.04 -4.82 31.13
CA SER A 40 31.70 -5.51 32.38
C SER A 40 30.18 -5.72 32.49
N GLU A 41 29.81 -6.83 33.13
CA GLU A 41 28.48 -7.44 33.21
C GLU A 41 28.02 -7.48 34.68
N ALA A 42 26.74 -7.18 34.97
CA ALA A 42 26.05 -7.48 36.24
C ALA A 42 24.51 -7.28 36.08
N PRO A 43 23.64 -7.78 36.99
CA PRO A 43 22.79 -8.97 36.84
C PRO A 43 21.27 -8.64 36.72
N PRO A 44 20.36 -9.62 36.51
CA PRO A 44 18.96 -9.37 36.18
C PRO A 44 18.05 -9.29 37.43
N PRO A 45 16.85 -8.72 37.30
CA PRO A 45 15.73 -9.15 38.13
C PRO A 45 14.52 -9.66 37.32
N GLU A 46 13.89 -10.64 37.94
CA GLU A 46 12.68 -11.39 37.62
C GLU A 46 11.44 -10.54 37.28
N GLY A 47 10.61 -11.12 36.39
CA GLY A 47 9.28 -10.65 36.06
C GLY A 47 8.76 -11.35 34.81
N ALA A 48 8.56 -12.67 34.87
CA ALA A 48 8.07 -13.45 33.74
C ALA A 48 6.62 -13.06 33.38
N PRO A 49 6.31 -12.77 32.11
CA PRO A 49 4.94 -12.78 31.62
C PRO A 49 4.44 -14.23 31.47
N VAL A 50 3.18 -14.42 31.82
CA VAL A 50 2.37 -15.64 31.68
C VAL A 50 2.47 -16.23 30.26
N PRO A 51 2.59 -17.56 30.08
CA PRO A 51 2.66 -18.16 28.75
C PRO A 51 1.33 -18.00 27.99
N PRO A 52 1.35 -17.81 26.65
CA PRO A 52 0.14 -17.84 25.83
C PRO A 52 -0.49 -19.24 25.84
N ASP A 53 -1.83 -19.26 25.78
CA ASP A 53 -2.71 -20.43 25.72
C ASP A 53 -2.15 -21.63 24.93
N GLU A 54 -2.42 -22.83 25.45
CA GLU A 54 -2.14 -24.12 24.82
C GLU A 54 -2.58 -24.13 23.35
N MET A 55 -1.59 -24.08 22.45
CA MET A 55 -1.79 -24.27 21.02
C MET A 55 -2.22 -25.71 20.74
N LEU A 56 -3.37 -25.87 20.09
CA LEU A 56 -3.83 -27.15 19.54
C LEU A 56 -2.75 -27.69 18.56
N PRO A 57 -2.24 -28.93 18.73
CA PRO A 57 -0.97 -29.36 18.11
C PRO A 57 -1.00 -29.64 16.59
N ASN A 58 -1.96 -29.14 15.81
CA ASN A 58 -2.10 -29.47 14.37
C ASN A 58 -2.54 -28.30 13.45
N GLN A 59 -2.27 -27.06 13.82
CA GLN A 59 -2.50 -25.92 12.92
C GLN A 59 -1.19 -25.53 12.22
N VAL A 60 -1.12 -25.68 10.90
CA VAL A 60 -0.06 -25.03 10.10
C VAL A 60 -0.41 -23.56 10.03
N VAL A 61 0.01 -22.79 11.03
CA VAL A 61 -0.04 -21.33 10.99
C VAL A 61 1.20 -20.87 10.24
N ILE A 62 1.02 -20.13 9.14
CA ILE A 62 2.15 -19.44 8.52
C ILE A 62 2.57 -18.34 9.50
N ASP A 63 3.66 -18.56 10.22
CA ASP A 63 4.26 -17.52 11.05
C ASP A 63 4.72 -16.36 10.15
N VAL A 64 4.18 -15.18 10.43
CA VAL A 64 4.46 -13.98 9.64
C VAL A 64 5.76 -13.28 10.02
N THR A 65 6.33 -13.66 11.15
CA THR A 65 7.45 -12.98 11.80
C THR A 65 8.78 -13.74 11.74
N ALA A 66 8.77 -14.99 11.25
CA ALA A 66 9.96 -15.84 11.20
C ALA A 66 11.02 -15.37 10.17
N PRO A 67 12.31 -15.33 10.53
CA PRO A 67 13.40 -14.78 9.70
C PRO A 67 13.81 -15.65 8.50
N GLU A 68 13.60 -16.97 8.54
CA GLU A 68 13.78 -17.90 7.40
C GLU A 68 12.42 -18.40 6.92
N ARG A 69 11.76 -17.58 6.10
CA ARG A 69 10.37 -17.84 5.69
C ARG A 69 10.32 -18.69 4.43
N ALA A 70 10.14 -20.01 4.59
CA ALA A 70 9.77 -20.87 3.46
C ALA A 70 8.38 -20.47 2.95
N LEU A 71 8.27 -20.17 1.65
CA LEU A 71 7.00 -19.81 1.03
C LEU A 71 6.04 -21.01 1.07
N TYR A 72 4.78 -20.78 1.42
CA TYR A 72 3.76 -21.84 1.42
C TYR A 72 3.43 -22.23 -0.02
N ARG A 73 3.73 -23.48 -0.38
CA ARG A 73 3.55 -23.99 -1.74
C ARG A 73 2.09 -24.32 -2.00
N ILE A 74 1.46 -23.54 -2.87
CA ILE A 74 0.03 -23.66 -3.17
C ILE A 74 -0.20 -24.01 -4.64
N ALA A 75 -1.01 -25.05 -4.88
CA ALA A 75 -1.47 -25.43 -6.20
C ALA A 75 -2.85 -24.86 -6.48
N VAL A 76 -3.01 -24.20 -7.62
CA VAL A 76 -4.30 -23.66 -8.08
C VAL A 76 -4.52 -24.15 -9.53
N PRO A 77 -5.07 -25.36 -9.75
CA PRO A 77 -5.52 -25.80 -11.07
C PRO A 77 -6.64 -24.90 -11.63
N ASN A 78 -6.90 -25.04 -12.93
CA ASN A 78 -8.06 -24.40 -13.54
C ASN A 78 -9.35 -24.92 -12.89
N LEU A 79 -10.33 -24.05 -12.69
CA LEU A 79 -11.61 -24.46 -12.15
C LEU A 79 -12.34 -25.32 -13.18
N LEU A 80 -13.08 -26.31 -12.68
CA LEU A 80 -13.90 -27.22 -13.49
C LEU A 80 -15.15 -26.53 -14.05
N GLY A 81 -15.74 -27.12 -15.09
CA GLY A 81 -16.96 -26.61 -15.72
C GLY A 81 -16.66 -25.74 -16.94
N ASP A 82 -17.07 -24.47 -16.91
CA ASP A 82 -16.82 -23.53 -18.00
C ASP A 82 -15.31 -23.25 -18.12
N ALA A 83 -14.69 -23.66 -19.24
CA ALA A 83 -13.23 -23.65 -19.38
C ALA A 83 -12.63 -22.23 -19.44
N GLU A 84 -13.32 -21.27 -20.08
CA GLU A 84 -12.83 -19.90 -20.21
C GLU A 84 -12.89 -19.19 -18.85
N MET A 85 -14.06 -19.24 -18.20
CA MET A 85 -14.23 -18.67 -16.87
C MET A 85 -13.36 -19.40 -15.85
N GLY A 86 -13.21 -20.72 -15.97
CA GLY A 86 -12.45 -21.52 -15.02
C GLY A 86 -10.95 -21.24 -15.08
N ASN A 87 -10.40 -21.02 -16.27
CA ASN A 87 -9.02 -20.55 -16.43
C ASN A 87 -8.85 -19.11 -15.91
N SER A 88 -9.78 -18.21 -16.27
CA SER A 88 -9.76 -16.81 -15.82
C SER A 88 -9.81 -16.70 -14.29
N GLY A 89 -10.73 -17.41 -13.64
CA GLY A 89 -10.87 -17.41 -12.19
C GLY A 89 -9.64 -17.98 -11.47
N ALA A 90 -9.06 -19.06 -11.99
CA ALA A 90 -7.82 -19.60 -11.45
C ALA A 90 -6.67 -18.60 -11.55
N GLU A 91 -6.55 -17.87 -12.67
CA GLU A 91 -5.47 -16.90 -12.86
C GLU A 91 -5.59 -15.69 -11.93
N VAL A 92 -6.82 -15.27 -11.58
CA VAL A 92 -7.03 -14.24 -10.54
C VAL A 92 -6.41 -14.70 -9.21
N MET A 93 -6.73 -15.90 -8.73
CA MET A 93 -6.15 -16.40 -7.48
C MET A 93 -4.64 -16.61 -7.55
N ARG A 94 -4.13 -17.13 -8.68
CA ARG A 94 -2.68 -17.27 -8.86
C ARG A 94 -1.98 -15.92 -8.80
N THR A 95 -2.57 -14.88 -9.39
CA THR A 95 -2.05 -13.52 -9.33
C THR A 95 -2.07 -12.99 -7.89
N ASP A 96 -3.18 -13.13 -7.18
CA ASP A 96 -3.32 -12.74 -5.77
C ASP A 96 -2.21 -13.34 -4.90
N PHE A 97 -2.04 -14.67 -4.97
CA PHE A 97 -1.03 -15.38 -4.19
C PHE A 97 0.41 -15.09 -4.64
N ARG A 98 0.64 -14.79 -5.93
CA ARG A 98 1.96 -14.35 -6.42
C ARG A 98 2.31 -12.94 -5.96
N LEU A 99 1.33 -12.06 -5.73
CA LEU A 99 1.60 -10.67 -5.31
C LEU A 99 1.95 -10.58 -3.83
N VAL A 100 1.38 -11.45 -2.99
CA VAL A 100 1.74 -11.51 -1.58
C VAL A 100 2.96 -12.43 -1.40
N SER A 101 4.01 -11.95 -0.72
CA SER A 101 5.28 -12.69 -0.58
C SER A 101 5.22 -13.81 0.46
N LEU A 102 4.11 -14.55 0.51
CA LEU A 102 3.85 -15.66 1.44
C LEU A 102 3.74 -17.01 0.74
N PHE A 103 3.45 -17.01 -0.56
CA PHE A 103 3.16 -18.22 -1.30
C PHE A 103 4.14 -18.43 -2.44
N GLU A 104 4.41 -19.70 -2.71
CA GLU A 104 4.96 -20.15 -3.98
C GLU A 104 3.81 -20.81 -4.74
N VAL A 105 3.33 -20.14 -5.79
CA VAL A 105 2.26 -20.68 -6.64
C VAL A 105 2.88 -21.65 -7.63
N LEU A 106 2.54 -22.93 -7.48
CA LEU A 106 3.08 -23.99 -8.33
C LEU A 106 2.62 -23.83 -9.79
N ASP A 107 3.51 -24.12 -10.74
CA ASP A 107 3.20 -24.09 -12.17
C ASP A 107 2.19 -25.19 -12.51
N ALA A 108 1.09 -24.83 -13.17
CA ALA A 108 0.05 -25.79 -13.54
C ALA A 108 0.56 -26.91 -14.46
N ARG A 109 1.65 -26.69 -15.21
CA ARG A 109 2.29 -27.70 -16.05
C ARG A 109 3.07 -28.75 -15.26
N SER A 110 3.37 -28.48 -13.99
CA SER A 110 4.07 -29.42 -13.11
C SER A 110 3.13 -30.45 -12.48
N PHE A 111 1.82 -30.24 -12.53
CA PHE A 111 0.86 -31.07 -11.82
C PHE A 111 0.83 -32.49 -12.38
N LEU A 112 1.03 -33.47 -11.49
CA LEU A 112 0.90 -34.89 -11.79
C LEU A 112 -0.53 -35.42 -11.59
N ALA A 113 -1.36 -34.67 -10.85
CA ALA A 113 -2.77 -34.98 -10.68
C ALA A 113 -3.55 -34.71 -11.97
N ASP A 114 -4.65 -35.45 -12.19
CA ASP A 114 -5.66 -35.10 -13.18
C ASP A 114 -6.80 -34.35 -12.48
N PRO A 115 -6.86 -33.00 -12.59
CA PRO A 115 -7.84 -32.25 -11.84
C PRO A 115 -9.29 -32.53 -12.27
N ALA A 116 -9.50 -32.96 -13.52
CA ALA A 116 -10.81 -33.25 -14.06
C ALA A 116 -11.33 -34.60 -13.53
N ALA A 117 -10.47 -35.62 -13.49
CA ALA A 117 -10.82 -36.93 -12.92
C ALA A 117 -11.11 -36.86 -11.41
N GLU A 118 -10.39 -36.02 -10.67
CA GLU A 118 -10.61 -35.83 -9.22
C GLU A 118 -11.91 -35.09 -8.87
N GLY A 119 -12.51 -34.37 -9.83
CA GLY A 119 -13.61 -33.46 -9.55
C GLY A 119 -13.20 -32.38 -8.53
N LEU A 120 -14.08 -32.10 -7.56
CA LEU A 120 -13.78 -31.18 -6.47
C LEU A 120 -12.94 -31.79 -5.33
N GLY A 121 -12.67 -33.10 -5.36
CA GLY A 121 -11.79 -33.76 -4.39
C GLY A 121 -10.31 -33.66 -4.75
N ILE A 122 -9.46 -34.36 -3.99
CA ILE A 122 -8.04 -34.55 -4.30
C ILE A 122 -7.58 -35.98 -3.97
N THR A 123 -6.60 -36.47 -4.73
CA THR A 123 -5.74 -37.60 -4.33
C THR A 123 -4.41 -37.03 -3.84
N ALA A 124 -4.04 -37.26 -2.57
CA ALA A 124 -2.90 -36.55 -1.98
C ALA A 124 -1.56 -36.79 -2.69
N ALA A 125 -1.28 -38.03 -3.11
CA ALA A 125 0.05 -38.42 -3.59
C ALA A 125 0.55 -37.57 -4.77
N PRO A 126 -0.18 -37.41 -5.90
CA PRO A 126 0.26 -36.56 -7.01
C PRO A 126 0.55 -35.11 -6.63
N TRP A 127 -0.23 -34.51 -5.72
CA TRP A 127 -0.01 -33.15 -5.24
C TRP A 127 1.20 -33.04 -4.31
N SER A 128 1.38 -34.00 -3.39
CA SER A 128 2.54 -34.03 -2.50
C SER A 128 3.86 -34.26 -3.26
N SER A 129 3.83 -35.06 -4.34
CA SER A 129 5.02 -35.34 -5.18
C SER A 129 5.56 -34.10 -5.89
N VAL A 130 4.71 -33.11 -6.18
CA VAL A 130 5.12 -31.81 -6.74
C VAL A 130 5.44 -30.77 -5.65
N GLY A 131 5.39 -31.19 -4.38
CA GLY A 131 5.69 -30.37 -3.21
C GLY A 131 4.56 -29.43 -2.80
N ALA A 132 3.31 -29.66 -3.26
CA ALA A 132 2.19 -28.85 -2.80
C ALA A 132 1.95 -29.05 -1.30
N GLN A 133 1.73 -27.96 -0.58
CA GLN A 133 1.27 -27.98 0.81
C GLN A 133 -0.23 -27.69 0.88
N GLY A 134 -0.71 -26.81 0.00
CA GLY A 134 -2.13 -26.54 -0.20
C GLY A 134 -2.58 -26.76 -1.64
N VAL A 135 -3.82 -27.20 -1.83
CA VAL A 135 -4.47 -27.33 -3.15
C VAL A 135 -5.82 -26.62 -3.12
N ILE A 136 -6.05 -25.72 -4.07
CA ILE A 136 -7.35 -25.07 -4.27
C ILE A 136 -8.05 -25.71 -5.46
N LYS A 137 -9.24 -26.27 -5.22
CA LYS A 137 -10.11 -26.82 -6.25
C LYS A 137 -11.32 -25.92 -6.38
N GLY A 138 -11.85 -25.79 -7.59
CA GLY A 138 -13.12 -25.11 -7.77
C GLY A 138 -13.87 -25.56 -9.01
N GLN A 139 -15.15 -25.25 -9.05
CA GLN A 139 -16.06 -25.62 -10.12
C GLN A 139 -17.03 -24.47 -10.38
N ILE A 140 -17.22 -24.14 -11.66
CA ILE A 140 -18.16 -23.14 -12.14
C ILE A 140 -19.30 -23.85 -12.87
N THR A 141 -20.53 -23.59 -12.46
CA THR A 141 -21.74 -24.00 -13.19
C THR A 141 -22.51 -22.78 -13.62
N ARG A 142 -22.99 -22.78 -14.88
CA ARG A 142 -23.77 -21.67 -15.45
C ARG A 142 -25.23 -22.07 -15.56
N THR A 143 -26.13 -21.24 -15.04
CA THR A 143 -27.57 -21.52 -15.08
C THR A 143 -28.34 -20.21 -15.19
N GLY A 144 -29.21 -20.09 -16.19
CA GLY A 144 -30.10 -18.92 -16.32
C GLY A 144 -29.40 -17.57 -16.35
N GLY A 145 -28.25 -17.46 -17.03
CA GLY A 145 -27.46 -16.21 -17.09
C GLY A 145 -26.65 -15.89 -15.83
N GLN A 146 -26.77 -16.69 -14.78
CA GLN A 146 -25.98 -16.61 -13.55
C GLN A 146 -24.89 -17.69 -13.55
N ILE A 147 -23.88 -17.50 -12.70
CA ILE A 147 -22.87 -18.49 -12.36
C ILE A 147 -22.99 -18.90 -10.89
N ARG A 148 -22.70 -20.16 -10.61
CA ARG A 148 -22.45 -20.70 -9.28
C ARG A 148 -21.00 -21.18 -9.25
N VAL A 149 -20.24 -20.72 -8.26
CA VAL A 149 -18.82 -21.04 -8.11
C VAL A 149 -18.60 -21.72 -6.77
N GLU A 150 -18.26 -23.00 -6.79
CA GLU A 150 -17.90 -23.76 -5.59
C GLU A 150 -16.38 -23.86 -5.49
N MET A 151 -15.83 -23.47 -4.33
CA MET A 151 -14.40 -23.41 -4.08
C MET A 151 -14.05 -24.22 -2.83
N ARG A 152 -12.91 -24.91 -2.85
CA ARG A 152 -12.40 -25.72 -1.74
C ARG A 152 -10.89 -25.55 -1.60
N LEU A 153 -10.43 -25.44 -0.36
CA LEU A 153 -9.01 -25.55 0.01
C LEU A 153 -8.78 -26.89 0.67
N TYR A 154 -7.67 -27.52 0.32
CA TYR A 154 -7.13 -28.71 0.96
C TYR A 154 -5.74 -28.38 1.50
N GLU A 155 -5.50 -28.64 2.78
CA GLU A 155 -4.16 -28.59 3.39
C GLU A 155 -3.66 -30.03 3.50
N LEU A 156 -2.62 -30.41 2.75
CA LEU A 156 -2.23 -31.83 2.64
C LEU A 156 -1.78 -32.43 3.98
N ALA A 157 -1.25 -31.60 4.89
CA ALA A 157 -0.93 -32.01 6.26
C ALA A 157 -2.17 -32.45 7.07
N ARG A 158 -3.37 -32.02 6.66
CA ARG A 158 -4.65 -32.34 7.30
C ARG A 158 -5.42 -33.44 6.54
N GLY A 159 -4.78 -34.08 5.56
CA GLY A 159 -5.35 -35.14 4.75
C GLY A 159 -6.08 -34.64 3.49
N THR A 160 -7.08 -35.38 3.05
CA THR A 160 -7.82 -35.13 1.79
C THR A 160 -9.22 -34.57 2.01
N THR A 161 -9.53 -34.13 3.23
CA THR A 161 -10.77 -33.42 3.55
C THR A 161 -10.58 -31.92 3.31
N ALA A 162 -11.57 -31.26 2.71
CA ALA A 162 -11.51 -29.83 2.49
C ALA A 162 -11.51 -29.09 3.83
N THR A 163 -10.53 -28.23 4.04
CA THR A 163 -10.36 -27.45 5.28
C THR A 163 -11.15 -26.14 5.23
N LEU A 164 -11.39 -25.63 4.03
CA LEU A 164 -12.26 -24.48 3.76
C LEU A 164 -13.08 -24.79 2.50
N SER A 165 -14.37 -24.45 2.54
CA SER A 165 -15.27 -24.55 1.38
C SER A 165 -16.17 -23.32 1.32
N ARG A 166 -16.45 -22.82 0.12
CA ARG A 166 -17.33 -21.68 -0.09
C ARG A 166 -18.08 -21.81 -1.41
N THR A 167 -19.32 -21.33 -1.46
CA THR A 167 -20.08 -21.26 -2.71
C THR A 167 -20.59 -19.85 -2.94
N TYR A 168 -20.36 -19.34 -4.15
CA TYR A 168 -20.82 -18.04 -4.61
C TYR A 168 -21.88 -18.23 -5.69
N ASN A 169 -22.85 -17.31 -5.76
CA ASN A 169 -23.83 -17.24 -6.83
C ASN A 169 -23.93 -15.79 -7.28
N GLY A 170 -23.96 -15.52 -8.58
CA GLY A 170 -24.12 -14.16 -9.10
C GLY A 170 -23.88 -14.07 -10.60
N ALA A 171 -23.73 -12.84 -11.09
CA ALA A 171 -23.49 -12.59 -12.50
C ALA A 171 -22.07 -13.01 -12.91
N PRO A 172 -21.84 -13.40 -14.19
CA PRO A 172 -20.50 -13.74 -14.68
C PRO A 172 -19.43 -12.68 -14.42
N GLY A 173 -19.80 -11.40 -14.44
CA GLY A 173 -18.89 -10.27 -14.17
C GLY A 173 -18.38 -10.19 -12.72
N GLU A 174 -18.98 -10.94 -11.80
CA GLU A 174 -18.59 -10.97 -10.38
C GLU A 174 -17.54 -12.03 -10.07
N LEU A 175 -17.21 -12.91 -11.02
CA LEU A 175 -16.27 -14.02 -10.84
C LEU A 175 -14.97 -13.58 -10.16
N ARG A 176 -14.42 -12.45 -10.60
CA ARG A 176 -13.18 -11.89 -10.08
C ARG A 176 -13.28 -11.54 -8.59
N ASN A 177 -14.40 -10.95 -8.17
CA ASN A 177 -14.65 -10.61 -6.77
C ASN A 177 -14.80 -11.88 -5.92
N PHE A 178 -15.43 -12.93 -6.46
CA PHE A 178 -15.52 -14.23 -5.78
C PHE A 178 -14.14 -14.84 -5.56
N MET A 179 -13.24 -14.74 -6.53
CA MET A 179 -11.87 -15.27 -6.41
C MET A 179 -11.05 -14.52 -5.37
N HIS A 180 -11.13 -13.18 -5.35
CA HIS A 180 -10.48 -12.38 -4.31
C HIS A 180 -11.02 -12.68 -2.91
N ASP A 181 -12.34 -12.82 -2.75
CA ASP A 181 -12.93 -13.17 -1.46
C ASP A 181 -12.47 -14.55 -0.99
N PHE A 182 -12.44 -15.55 -1.88
CA PHE A 182 -11.97 -16.88 -1.53
C PHE A 182 -10.48 -16.87 -1.16
N ALA A 183 -9.64 -16.16 -1.90
CA ALA A 183 -8.23 -15.98 -1.55
C ALA A 183 -8.04 -15.27 -0.19
N ASN A 184 -8.91 -14.31 0.15
CA ASN A 184 -8.92 -13.67 1.45
C ASN A 184 -9.32 -14.64 2.59
N LEU A 185 -10.24 -15.56 2.33
CA LEU A 185 -10.59 -16.63 3.28
C LEU A 185 -9.45 -17.63 3.46
N VAL A 186 -8.72 -17.97 2.39
CA VAL A 186 -7.50 -18.81 2.48
C VAL A 186 -6.43 -18.10 3.31
N MET A 187 -6.23 -16.80 3.12
CA MET A 187 -5.32 -16.00 3.95
C MET A 187 -5.71 -16.01 5.43
N GLU A 188 -7.00 -15.85 5.72
CA GLU A 188 -7.53 -15.89 7.08
C GLU A 188 -7.31 -17.25 7.73
N GLN A 189 -7.60 -18.34 7.01
CA GLN A 189 -7.38 -19.71 7.47
C GLN A 189 -5.91 -19.98 7.83
N LEU A 190 -4.97 -19.51 7.01
CA LEU A 190 -3.54 -19.84 7.15
C LEU A 190 -2.76 -18.86 8.04
N THR A 191 -3.25 -17.63 8.22
CA THR A 191 -2.53 -16.56 8.92
C THR A 191 -3.32 -15.91 10.06
N GLY A 192 -4.57 -16.31 10.28
CA GLY A 192 -5.48 -15.71 11.26
C GLY A 192 -6.03 -14.33 10.88
N ARG A 193 -5.63 -13.78 9.72
CA ARG A 193 -6.07 -12.45 9.27
C ARG A 193 -6.40 -12.49 7.78
N ARG A 194 -7.51 -11.86 7.40
CA ARG A 194 -7.87 -11.68 5.98
C ARG A 194 -6.74 -10.96 5.22
N GLY A 195 -6.65 -11.28 3.93
CA GLY A 195 -5.78 -10.58 2.99
C GLY A 195 -6.37 -9.25 2.52
N ALA A 196 -5.63 -8.58 1.64
CA ALA A 196 -6.05 -7.34 0.98
C ALA A 196 -6.49 -7.54 -0.48
N PHE A 197 -6.88 -8.76 -0.89
CA PHE A 197 -7.24 -9.03 -2.27
C PHE A 197 -8.57 -8.37 -2.64
N GLY A 198 -8.68 -7.86 -3.87
CA GLY A 198 -9.84 -7.11 -4.38
C GLY A 198 -9.87 -5.63 -3.96
N THR A 199 -8.85 -5.15 -3.26
CA THR A 199 -8.70 -3.73 -2.90
C THR A 199 -8.25 -2.89 -4.10
N ARG A 200 -8.19 -1.57 -3.92
CA ARG A 200 -7.93 -0.60 -5.00
C ARG A 200 -6.77 0.32 -4.68
N ILE A 201 -6.10 0.79 -5.73
CA ILE A 201 -5.03 1.79 -5.68
C ILE A 201 -5.49 3.01 -6.48
N THR A 202 -5.36 4.21 -5.91
CA THR A 202 -5.57 5.46 -6.62
C THR A 202 -4.24 6.20 -6.80
N PHE A 203 -4.10 6.89 -7.93
CA PHE A 203 -2.88 7.58 -8.30
C PHE A 203 -3.16 8.72 -9.28
N ALA A 204 -2.28 9.71 -9.32
CA ALA A 204 -2.27 10.73 -10.36
C ALA A 204 -1.41 10.25 -11.54
N ARG A 205 -1.79 10.62 -12.76
CA ARG A 205 -1.06 10.27 -13.99
C ARG A 205 -1.01 11.48 -14.91
N ARG A 206 0.18 11.74 -15.46
CA ARG A 206 0.35 12.72 -16.54
C ARG A 206 -0.27 12.15 -17.81
N VAL A 207 -1.23 12.87 -18.37
CA VAL A 207 -1.92 12.48 -19.62
C VAL A 207 -1.24 13.11 -20.83
N ARG A 208 -0.82 14.37 -20.68
CA ARG A 208 0.00 15.12 -21.63
C ARG A 208 0.73 16.23 -20.89
N GLU A 209 1.54 17.00 -21.60
CA GLU A 209 2.17 18.19 -21.01
C GLU A 209 1.13 19.14 -20.39
N GLY A 210 1.43 19.61 -19.18
CA GLY A 210 0.56 20.48 -18.40
C GLY A 210 -0.76 19.86 -17.94
N ARG A 211 -0.99 18.54 -18.09
CA ARG A 211 -2.23 17.88 -17.68
C ARG A 211 -1.99 16.58 -16.92
N LYS A 212 -2.61 16.49 -15.74
CA LYS A 212 -2.69 15.27 -14.94
C LYS A 212 -4.14 14.97 -14.61
N ASP A 213 -4.43 13.68 -14.52
CA ASP A 213 -5.72 13.16 -14.09
C ASP A 213 -5.52 12.12 -12.99
N VAL A 214 -6.57 11.91 -12.20
CA VAL A 214 -6.60 10.91 -11.14
C VAL A 214 -7.27 9.66 -11.67
N TYR A 215 -6.66 8.52 -11.36
CA TYR A 215 -7.10 7.19 -11.76
C TYR A 215 -7.29 6.29 -10.53
N VAL A 216 -8.09 5.24 -10.73
CA VAL A 216 -8.21 4.10 -9.83
C VAL A 216 -7.94 2.84 -10.62
N ALA A 217 -7.23 1.91 -10.01
CA ALA A 217 -7.04 0.55 -10.48
C ALA A 217 -7.35 -0.44 -9.35
N SER A 218 -7.66 -1.67 -9.70
CA SER A 218 -7.57 -2.78 -8.74
C SER A 218 -6.11 -3.00 -8.34
N PHE A 219 -5.88 -3.53 -7.15
CA PHE A 219 -4.52 -3.72 -6.62
C PHE A 219 -3.63 -4.57 -7.55
N ASP A 220 -4.23 -5.52 -8.27
CA ASP A 220 -3.58 -6.41 -9.22
C ASP A 220 -3.56 -5.87 -10.67
N GLY A 221 -3.78 -4.57 -10.85
CA GLY A 221 -3.59 -3.90 -12.13
C GLY A 221 -4.80 -3.82 -13.04
N HIS A 222 -5.89 -4.51 -12.71
CA HIS A 222 -7.11 -4.54 -13.53
C HIS A 222 -7.99 -3.29 -13.35
N SER A 223 -8.92 -3.09 -14.28
CA SER A 223 -9.97 -2.06 -14.20
C SER A 223 -9.46 -0.63 -14.01
N VAL A 224 -8.33 -0.29 -14.66
CA VAL A 224 -7.78 1.08 -14.62
C VAL A 224 -8.77 2.05 -15.26
N SER A 225 -9.24 3.03 -14.49
CA SER A 225 -10.22 4.02 -14.94
C SER A 225 -9.93 5.41 -14.39
N ARG A 226 -10.26 6.44 -15.17
CA ARG A 226 -10.13 7.85 -14.77
C ARG A 226 -11.29 8.21 -13.84
N VAL A 227 -11.02 8.91 -12.74
CA VAL A 227 -12.03 9.37 -11.78
C VAL A 227 -12.10 10.88 -11.62
N SER A 228 -11.12 11.62 -12.15
CA SER A 228 -11.20 13.08 -12.26
C SER A 228 -12.04 13.50 -13.47
N SER A 229 -12.62 14.70 -13.44
CA SER A 229 -13.42 15.25 -14.56
C SER A 229 -12.61 15.57 -15.83
N GLY A 230 -11.28 15.60 -15.76
CA GLY A 230 -10.43 16.08 -16.86
C GLY A 230 -10.38 17.62 -16.97
N ARG A 231 -10.92 18.34 -15.98
CA ARG A 231 -10.78 19.79 -15.83
C ARG A 231 -9.65 20.12 -14.84
N GLY A 232 -8.83 21.11 -15.19
CA GLY A 232 -7.64 21.47 -14.42
C GLY A 232 -6.55 20.37 -14.44
N VAL A 233 -5.64 20.45 -13.48
CA VAL A 233 -4.60 19.45 -13.22
C VAL A 233 -4.92 18.77 -11.90
N ALA A 234 -5.43 17.54 -11.96
CA ALA A 234 -5.81 16.77 -10.78
C ALA A 234 -4.64 15.92 -10.25
N MET A 235 -4.40 15.95 -8.94
CA MET A 235 -3.25 15.30 -8.30
C MET A 235 -3.50 14.99 -6.81
N LEU A 236 -2.56 14.27 -6.18
CA LEU A 236 -2.57 13.98 -4.74
C LEU A 236 -3.88 13.32 -4.27
N PRO A 237 -4.29 12.19 -4.87
CA PRO A 237 -5.55 11.57 -4.53
C PRO A 237 -5.50 10.88 -3.15
N ALA A 238 -6.67 10.72 -2.55
CA ALA A 238 -6.90 9.92 -1.36
C ALA A 238 -8.29 9.27 -1.39
N PHE A 239 -8.39 8.08 -0.82
CA PHE A 239 -9.70 7.45 -0.57
C PHE A 239 -10.40 8.18 0.57
N GLY A 240 -11.72 8.37 0.45
CA GLY A 240 -12.57 8.91 1.50
C GLY A 240 -14.06 8.69 1.22
N PRO A 241 -14.96 9.14 2.11
CA PRO A 241 -16.39 9.08 1.87
C PRO A 241 -16.77 9.81 0.58
N GLY A 242 -17.69 9.22 -0.19
CA GLY A 242 -18.17 9.80 -1.44
C GLY A 242 -17.23 9.72 -2.64
N GLY A 243 -16.09 9.01 -2.55
CA GLY A 243 -15.23 8.71 -3.69
C GLY A 243 -13.75 9.03 -3.47
N ILE A 244 -13.05 9.36 -4.56
CA ILE A 244 -11.64 9.76 -4.48
C ILE A 244 -11.57 11.27 -4.29
N TRP A 245 -10.97 11.69 -3.19
CA TRP A 245 -10.63 13.06 -2.89
C TRP A 245 -9.31 13.41 -3.56
N TYR A 246 -9.16 14.62 -4.09
CA TYR A 246 -7.92 15.04 -4.73
C TYR A 246 -7.80 16.55 -4.80
N SER A 247 -6.57 17.03 -5.01
CA SER A 247 -6.28 18.43 -5.27
C SER A 247 -6.41 18.71 -6.76
N VAL A 248 -6.98 19.86 -7.12
CA VAL A 248 -7.08 20.31 -8.50
C VAL A 248 -6.54 21.73 -8.63
N LEU A 249 -5.62 21.91 -9.58
CA LEU A 249 -5.11 23.21 -9.98
C LEU A 249 -5.86 23.71 -11.22
N THR A 250 -6.45 24.90 -11.12
CA THR A 250 -7.13 25.60 -12.21
C THR A 250 -6.47 26.97 -12.45
N ASP A 251 -7.05 27.75 -13.35
CA ASP A 251 -6.71 29.15 -13.58
C ASP A 251 -7.08 30.08 -12.40
N VAL A 252 -8.07 29.69 -11.58
CA VAL A 252 -8.54 30.47 -10.44
C VAL A 252 -7.89 30.09 -9.10
N GLY A 253 -7.19 28.95 -9.01
CA GLY A 253 -6.48 28.55 -7.80
C GLY A 253 -6.27 27.05 -7.65
N MET A 254 -5.90 26.64 -6.45
CA MET A 254 -5.72 25.22 -6.09
C MET A 254 -6.56 24.86 -4.87
N PHE A 255 -7.49 23.93 -5.07
CA PHE A 255 -8.44 23.51 -4.05
C PHE A 255 -8.57 21.99 -4.00
N ILE A 256 -9.28 21.50 -2.98
CA ILE A 256 -9.58 20.08 -2.81
C ILE A 256 -11.04 19.82 -3.16
N THR A 257 -11.26 18.76 -3.95
CA THR A 257 -12.59 18.26 -4.33
C THR A 257 -12.60 16.73 -4.28
N ARG A 258 -13.69 16.11 -4.74
CA ARG A 258 -13.79 14.66 -4.90
C ARG A 258 -14.54 14.29 -6.17
N THR A 259 -14.44 13.02 -6.56
CA THR A 259 -15.22 12.43 -7.64
C THR A 259 -16.71 12.79 -7.52
N GLY A 260 -17.28 13.30 -8.61
CA GLY A 260 -18.68 13.71 -8.73
C GLY A 260 -19.01 15.10 -8.16
N MET A 261 -18.04 15.85 -7.65
CA MET A 261 -18.21 17.20 -7.08
C MET A 261 -17.24 18.21 -7.69
N GLU A 262 -16.71 17.95 -8.88
CA GLU A 262 -15.49 18.59 -9.40
C GLU A 262 -15.61 20.08 -9.68
N GLU A 263 -16.83 20.62 -9.76
CA GLU A 263 -17.10 22.05 -9.90
C GLU A 263 -17.26 22.77 -8.56
N ALA A 264 -17.33 22.04 -7.44
CA ALA A 264 -17.41 22.58 -6.09
C ALA A 264 -16.06 22.39 -5.38
N ALA A 265 -15.46 23.51 -4.98
CA ALA A 265 -14.33 23.51 -4.07
C ALA A 265 -14.85 23.16 -2.66
N LEU A 266 -14.61 21.92 -2.23
CA LEU A 266 -15.06 21.45 -0.90
C LEU A 266 -14.20 22.03 0.21
N ILE A 267 -12.90 22.15 -0.03
CA ILE A 267 -11.99 22.87 0.87
C ILE A 267 -11.33 23.95 0.03
N ASP A 268 -11.82 25.18 0.23
CA ASP A 268 -11.32 26.37 -0.45
C ASP A 268 -10.80 27.40 0.56
N ALA A 269 -9.85 28.19 0.09
CA ALA A 269 -9.38 29.39 0.75
C ALA A 269 -8.87 30.30 -0.37
N PRO A 270 -9.62 31.38 -0.72
CA PRO A 270 -9.22 32.29 -1.78
C PRO A 270 -7.77 32.74 -1.63
N GLU A 271 -7.05 32.83 -2.75
CA GLU A 271 -5.64 33.23 -2.81
C GLU A 271 -4.66 32.30 -2.06
N SER A 272 -5.14 31.17 -1.52
CA SER A 272 -4.33 30.16 -0.84
C SER A 272 -4.21 28.90 -1.68
N ILE A 273 -3.25 28.05 -1.31
CA ILE A 273 -3.08 26.73 -1.91
C ILE A 273 -3.61 25.70 -0.93
N ASN A 274 -4.64 24.93 -1.28
CA ASN A 274 -5.08 23.77 -0.51
C ASN A 274 -4.73 22.49 -1.27
N MET A 275 -3.92 21.62 -0.67
CA MET A 275 -3.44 20.42 -1.36
C MET A 275 -3.17 19.24 -0.43
N GLY A 276 -3.04 18.04 -1.01
CA GLY A 276 -2.53 16.87 -0.29
C GLY A 276 -3.45 16.44 0.84
N VAL A 277 -4.65 15.98 0.48
CA VAL A 277 -5.67 15.58 1.46
C VAL A 277 -5.47 14.16 1.95
N SER A 278 -5.72 13.94 3.24
CA SER A 278 -5.84 12.62 3.86
C SER A 278 -7.12 12.58 4.70
N ILE A 279 -7.92 11.53 4.55
CA ILE A 279 -9.23 11.41 5.19
C ILE A 279 -9.20 10.31 6.25
N CYS A 280 -9.56 10.64 7.49
CA CYS A 280 -9.76 9.66 8.56
C CYS A 280 -11.00 10.00 9.37
N GLY A 281 -11.95 9.06 9.42
CA GLY A 281 -13.25 9.28 10.03
C GLY A 281 -13.99 10.44 9.34
N SER A 282 -14.45 11.41 10.14
CA SER A 282 -15.18 12.58 9.67
C SER A 282 -14.28 13.81 9.40
N ARG A 283 -12.95 13.65 9.43
CA ARG A 283 -12.02 14.77 9.22
C ARG A 283 -11.15 14.60 7.99
N ALA A 284 -10.91 15.72 7.33
CA ALA A 284 -9.89 15.88 6.31
C ALA A 284 -8.67 16.57 6.92
N TYR A 285 -7.47 16.11 6.57
CA TYR A 285 -6.19 16.73 6.90
C TYR A 285 -5.50 17.14 5.61
N PHE A 286 -5.02 18.37 5.52
CA PHE A 286 -4.49 18.92 4.27
C PHE A 286 -3.45 19.99 4.53
N THR A 287 -2.66 20.29 3.50
CA THR A 287 -1.73 21.41 3.49
C THR A 287 -2.47 22.67 3.04
N SER A 288 -2.30 23.78 3.76
CA SER A 288 -2.80 25.09 3.34
C SER A 288 -1.75 26.18 3.51
N THR A 289 -1.75 27.18 2.61
CA THR A 289 -0.92 28.40 2.74
C THR A 289 -1.71 29.62 3.22
N ARG A 290 -2.92 29.41 3.77
CA ARG A 290 -3.85 30.49 4.13
C ARG A 290 -3.32 31.51 5.12
N ASP A 291 -2.40 31.09 5.98
CA ASP A 291 -1.75 31.94 6.99
C ASP A 291 -0.31 32.33 6.59
N GLY A 292 0.02 32.24 5.29
CA GLY A 292 1.27 32.73 4.71
C GLY A 292 2.25 31.64 4.26
N ASN A 293 2.71 30.78 5.18
CA ASN A 293 3.51 29.60 4.86
C ASN A 293 2.67 28.32 4.79
N ALA A 294 3.24 27.25 4.26
CA ALA A 294 2.57 25.95 4.17
C ALA A 294 2.53 25.27 5.54
N GLU A 295 1.31 25.00 6.01
CA GLU A 295 1.03 24.38 7.30
C GLU A 295 -0.01 23.26 7.14
N ILE A 296 -0.09 22.39 8.13
CA ILE A 296 -1.11 21.34 8.19
C ILE A 296 -2.37 21.89 8.86
N TYR A 297 -3.51 21.64 8.21
CA TYR A 297 -4.84 21.98 8.71
C TYR A 297 -5.71 20.73 8.78
N SER A 298 -6.80 20.84 9.52
CA SER A 298 -7.91 19.90 9.45
C SER A 298 -9.23 20.62 9.22
N SER A 299 -10.20 19.92 8.67
CA SER A 299 -11.59 20.39 8.51
C SER A 299 -12.57 19.24 8.66
N ALA A 300 -13.86 19.55 8.76
CA ALA A 300 -14.93 18.63 8.42
C ALA A 300 -14.90 18.30 6.91
N LEU A 301 -15.59 17.23 6.51
CA LEU A 301 -15.64 16.78 5.10
C LEU A 301 -16.45 17.73 4.20
N ASP A 302 -17.19 18.68 4.74
CA ASP A 302 -17.87 19.73 3.97
C ASP A 302 -17.04 21.03 3.85
N GLY A 303 -15.82 21.02 4.38
CA GLY A 303 -14.93 22.19 4.39
C GLY A 303 -15.10 23.12 5.59
N THR A 304 -16.06 22.87 6.47
CA THR A 304 -16.27 23.66 7.69
C THR A 304 -15.32 23.25 8.82
N ASP A 305 -15.36 23.94 9.97
CA ASP A 305 -14.54 23.65 11.16
C ASP A 305 -13.04 23.54 10.83
N VAL A 306 -12.53 24.50 10.04
CA VAL A 306 -11.12 24.53 9.66
C VAL A 306 -10.27 24.92 10.86
N ARG A 307 -9.23 24.12 11.15
CA ARG A 307 -8.30 24.32 12.27
C ARG A 307 -6.87 24.16 11.78
N ARG A 308 -6.01 25.12 12.14
CA ARG A 308 -4.55 25.02 11.94
C ARG A 308 -3.97 24.06 12.98
N LEU A 309 -3.18 23.09 12.54
CA LEU A 309 -2.57 22.06 13.40
C LEU A 309 -1.07 22.30 13.61
N THR A 310 -0.40 22.98 12.70
CA THR A 310 1.02 23.34 12.81
C THR A 310 1.21 24.85 12.66
N ASP A 311 2.14 25.39 13.44
CA ASP A 311 2.57 26.79 13.36
C ASP A 311 4.08 26.87 13.55
N HIS A 312 4.81 26.85 12.43
CA HIS A 312 6.26 26.86 12.42
C HIS A 312 6.77 27.55 11.15
N PRO A 313 7.87 28.35 11.18
CA PRO A 313 8.43 28.98 9.98
C PRO A 313 8.88 28.04 8.84
N GLY A 314 8.82 26.73 9.09
CA GLY A 314 9.13 25.69 8.11
C GLY A 314 7.97 25.48 7.16
N ILE A 315 8.18 24.62 6.18
CA ILE A 315 7.17 24.15 5.25
C ILE A 315 6.71 22.79 5.75
N ASP A 316 5.44 22.72 6.16
CA ASP A 316 4.79 21.52 6.63
C ASP A 316 3.74 21.06 5.59
N VAL A 317 3.96 19.87 5.00
CA VAL A 317 3.20 19.39 3.83
C VAL A 317 2.92 17.89 3.88
N SER A 318 2.09 17.40 2.95
CA SER A 318 1.83 15.97 2.70
C SER A 318 1.38 15.19 3.96
N PRO A 319 0.30 15.64 4.63
CA PRO A 319 -0.21 14.91 5.78
C PRO A 319 -0.74 13.53 5.37
N THR A 320 -0.60 12.56 6.26
CA THR A 320 -1.21 11.24 6.18
C THR A 320 -1.68 10.81 7.56
N CYS A 321 -2.97 10.49 7.69
CA CYS A 321 -3.58 10.08 8.94
C CYS A 321 -3.76 8.55 9.00
N GLY A 322 -4.14 8.02 10.16
CA GLY A 322 -4.37 6.58 10.37
C GLY A 322 -3.10 5.80 10.72
N GLY A 323 -2.13 6.48 11.33
CA GLY A 323 -1.03 5.82 12.00
C GLY A 323 -1.43 5.25 13.38
N PRO A 324 -0.48 4.63 14.10
CA PRO A 324 -0.71 4.07 15.43
C PRO A 324 -1.33 5.09 16.38
N GLY A 325 -2.35 4.70 17.14
CA GLY A 325 -3.04 5.60 18.09
C GLY A 325 -3.75 6.80 17.44
N GLY A 326 -3.96 6.80 16.12
CA GLY A 326 -4.57 7.93 15.40
C GLY A 326 -3.59 9.02 15.00
N LEU A 327 -2.28 8.76 15.05
CA LEU A 327 -1.24 9.72 14.65
C LEU A 327 -1.38 10.18 13.19
N ILE A 328 -1.01 11.44 12.97
CA ILE A 328 -0.81 12.04 11.66
C ILE A 328 0.69 12.13 11.41
N ALA A 329 1.17 11.65 10.26
CA ALA A 329 2.51 11.96 9.79
C ALA A 329 2.46 13.07 8.74
N PHE A 330 3.48 13.90 8.68
CA PHE A 330 3.64 14.95 7.68
C PHE A 330 5.12 15.21 7.42
N VAL A 331 5.42 15.88 6.31
CA VAL A 331 6.77 16.26 5.94
C VAL A 331 7.04 17.68 6.43
N SER A 332 8.15 17.89 7.11
CA SER A 332 8.60 19.21 7.55
C SER A 332 10.07 19.43 7.22
N ASN A 333 10.43 20.64 6.81
CA ASN A 333 11.82 21.07 6.67
C ASN A 333 12.32 21.93 7.86
N ARG A 334 11.64 21.89 9.01
CA ARG A 334 11.99 22.70 10.20
C ARG A 334 13.43 22.55 10.69
N HIS A 335 14.12 21.46 10.33
CA HIS A 335 15.53 21.21 10.62
C HIS A 335 16.43 21.28 9.37
N GLY A 336 16.07 22.10 8.38
CA GLY A 336 16.84 22.35 7.17
C GLY A 336 16.38 21.51 5.98
N SER A 337 16.46 20.18 6.08
CA SER A 337 16.01 19.28 5.00
C SER A 337 14.66 18.61 5.33
N PRO A 338 13.87 18.21 4.30
CA PRO A 338 12.61 17.48 4.50
C PRO A 338 12.81 16.18 5.27
N GLN A 339 12.04 16.06 6.35
CA GLN A 339 11.99 14.92 7.25
C GLN A 339 10.53 14.66 7.63
N ILE A 340 10.25 13.46 8.14
CA ILE A 340 8.89 13.10 8.52
C ILE A 340 8.72 13.32 10.02
N PHE A 341 7.64 14.01 10.36
CA PHE A 341 7.19 14.29 11.72
C PHE A 341 5.84 13.63 11.95
N GLY A 342 5.53 13.38 13.22
CA GLY A 342 4.27 12.83 13.69
C GLY A 342 3.63 13.76 14.71
N MET A 343 2.31 13.80 14.77
CA MET A 343 1.53 14.55 15.74
C MET A 343 0.18 13.88 16.01
N ASP A 344 -0.45 14.25 17.12
CA ASP A 344 -1.82 13.86 17.44
C ASP A 344 -2.83 14.54 16.50
N SER A 345 -4.05 14.01 16.43
CA SER A 345 -5.11 14.53 15.56
C SER A 345 -5.54 15.97 15.85
N ASN A 346 -5.22 16.46 17.05
CA ASN A 346 -5.44 17.83 17.50
C ASN A 346 -4.24 18.77 17.27
N GLY A 347 -3.14 18.27 16.68
CA GLY A 347 -1.89 19.04 16.46
C GLY A 347 -0.89 18.99 17.62
N GLY A 348 -1.23 18.33 18.73
CA GLY A 348 -0.34 18.13 19.87
C GLY A 348 0.80 17.13 19.59
N GLY A 349 1.81 17.12 20.46
CA GLY A 349 2.81 16.05 20.48
C GLY A 349 3.74 15.97 19.27
N VAL A 350 3.95 17.08 18.55
CA VAL A 350 4.78 17.10 17.33
C VAL A 350 6.19 16.58 17.61
N ARG A 351 6.59 15.51 16.92
CA ARG A 351 7.92 14.88 17.07
C ARG A 351 8.44 14.34 15.75
N ARG A 352 9.76 14.29 15.58
CA ARG A 352 10.41 13.70 14.40
C ARG A 352 10.26 12.18 14.42
N LEU A 353 9.96 11.56 13.27
CA LEU A 353 9.82 10.12 13.09
C LEU A 353 10.98 9.49 12.33
N THR A 354 11.60 10.23 11.40
CA THR A 354 12.73 9.73 10.58
C THR A 354 14.05 10.40 10.97
N PHE A 355 15.04 9.60 11.36
CA PHE A 355 16.36 10.07 11.82
C PHE A 355 17.51 9.64 10.89
N ARG A 356 17.24 8.79 9.89
CA ARG A 356 18.20 8.40 8.85
C ARG A 356 17.84 8.99 7.50
N GLY A 357 18.84 9.24 6.66
CA GLY A 357 18.66 9.83 5.33
C GLY A 357 18.61 11.36 5.35
N SER A 358 19.09 11.98 4.28
CA SER A 358 19.19 13.45 4.16
C SER A 358 17.90 14.11 3.67
N TYR A 359 16.96 13.34 3.15
CA TYR A 359 15.72 13.84 2.55
C TYR A 359 14.67 12.73 2.56
N ASN A 360 13.60 12.91 3.34
CA ASN A 360 12.53 11.93 3.54
C ASN A 360 11.17 12.61 3.33
N GLN A 361 10.32 12.01 2.51
CA GLN A 361 9.03 12.59 2.09
C GLN A 361 7.98 11.51 1.81
N THR A 362 6.77 11.97 1.45
CA THR A 362 5.62 11.13 1.06
C THR A 362 5.36 9.95 2.03
N PRO A 363 5.14 10.24 3.33
CA PRO A 363 4.82 9.22 4.32
C PRO A 363 3.55 8.44 3.95
N ALA A 364 3.56 7.15 4.26
CA ALA A 364 2.41 6.27 4.21
C ALA A 364 2.42 5.32 5.41
N TRP A 365 1.39 5.41 6.24
CA TRP A 365 1.22 4.53 7.38
C TRP A 365 0.82 3.12 6.95
N CYS A 366 1.39 2.12 7.60
CA CYS A 366 0.71 0.83 7.75
C CYS A 366 -0.54 1.06 8.62
N PRO A 367 -1.75 0.72 8.12
CA PRO A 367 -2.99 0.97 8.86
C PRO A 367 -3.20 0.07 10.08
N ILE A 368 -2.42 -1.00 10.23
CA ILE A 368 -2.41 -1.85 11.42
C ILE A 368 -1.52 -1.16 12.45
N GLY A 369 -2.16 -0.49 13.42
CA GLY A 369 -1.47 0.34 14.39
C GLY A 369 -0.38 -0.41 15.15
N GLU A 370 -0.60 -1.68 15.48
CA GLU A 370 0.34 -2.55 16.22
C GLU A 370 1.70 -2.71 15.52
N GLU A 371 1.75 -2.65 14.19
CA GLU A 371 3.00 -2.85 13.43
C GLU A 371 3.96 -1.65 13.56
N ARG A 372 3.43 -0.46 13.90
CA ARG A 372 4.21 0.80 14.01
C ARG A 372 5.05 1.14 12.77
N LEU A 373 4.66 0.64 11.59
CA LEU A 373 5.39 0.82 10.34
C LEU A 373 4.97 2.08 9.59
N LEU A 374 5.98 2.81 9.11
CA LEU A 374 5.84 3.93 8.20
C LEU A 374 6.69 3.68 6.95
N ALA A 375 6.08 3.77 5.76
CA ALA A 375 6.79 3.77 4.49
C ALA A 375 7.00 5.21 4.02
N PHE A 376 8.10 5.47 3.33
CA PHE A 376 8.40 6.79 2.81
C PHE A 376 9.35 6.75 1.63
N THR A 377 9.38 7.84 0.86
CA THR A 377 10.38 8.07 -0.16
C THR A 377 11.59 8.76 0.46
N GLY A 378 12.77 8.17 0.35
CA GLY A 378 14.03 8.69 0.85
C GLY A 378 15.05 8.93 -0.26
N ARG A 379 16.00 9.84 -0.04
CA ARG A 379 17.15 10.04 -0.93
C ARG A 379 18.31 9.12 -0.55
N ALA A 380 18.80 8.39 -1.55
CA ALA A 380 20.05 7.63 -1.55
C ALA A 380 20.85 8.02 -2.81
N ALA A 381 21.33 7.04 -3.60
CA ALA A 381 21.90 7.30 -4.93
C ALA A 381 20.85 7.82 -5.94
N GLY A 382 19.56 7.59 -5.65
CA GLY A 382 18.39 8.15 -6.30
C GLY A 382 17.26 8.34 -5.27
N LEU A 383 16.01 8.38 -5.73
CA LEU A 383 14.88 8.20 -4.80
C LEU A 383 14.59 6.71 -4.64
N ASP A 384 14.46 6.29 -3.39
CA ASP A 384 14.09 4.93 -3.02
C ASP A 384 12.97 4.91 -1.99
N VAL A 385 12.30 3.76 -1.90
CA VAL A 385 11.29 3.50 -0.89
C VAL A 385 11.95 2.82 0.32
N PHE A 386 11.59 3.31 1.49
CA PHE A 386 12.05 2.80 2.78
C PHE A 386 10.86 2.54 3.69
N THR A 387 11.02 1.63 4.63
CA THR A 387 10.14 1.46 5.77
C THR A 387 10.91 1.71 7.06
N VAL A 388 10.23 2.22 8.08
CA VAL A 388 10.76 2.38 9.43
C VAL A 388 9.71 1.95 10.46
N ASN A 389 10.13 1.15 11.44
CA ASN A 389 9.36 1.02 12.67
C ASN A 389 9.65 2.25 13.55
N ILE A 390 8.62 3.06 13.80
CA ILE A 390 8.80 4.37 14.44
C ILE A 390 9.21 4.29 15.92
N GLU A 391 9.06 3.13 16.57
CA GLU A 391 9.44 2.90 17.96
C GLU A 391 10.87 2.36 18.05
N THR A 392 11.17 1.26 17.34
CA THR A 392 12.50 0.63 17.39
C THR A 392 13.54 1.36 16.53
N GLN A 393 13.09 2.24 15.64
CA GLN A 393 13.92 2.91 14.63
C GLN A 393 14.67 1.92 13.73
N GLN A 394 14.11 0.72 13.53
CA GLN A 394 14.58 -0.23 12.54
C GLN A 394 14.16 0.24 11.14
N TYR A 395 15.13 0.45 10.25
CA TYR A 395 14.90 0.86 8.86
C TYR A 395 15.13 -0.31 7.91
N THR A 396 14.26 -0.44 6.93
CA THR A 396 14.46 -1.33 5.79
C THR A 396 14.42 -0.54 4.49
N ARG A 397 15.37 -0.81 3.59
CA ARG A 397 15.40 -0.22 2.26
C ARG A 397 14.70 -1.16 1.29
N LEU A 398 13.46 -0.83 0.93
CA LEU A 398 12.59 -1.64 0.08
C LEU A 398 13.10 -1.69 -1.37
N THR A 399 13.60 -0.56 -1.88
CA THR A 399 14.19 -0.46 -3.22
C THR A 399 15.66 -0.05 -3.18
N GLN A 400 16.47 -0.62 -4.08
CA GLN A 400 17.93 -0.52 -4.09
C GLN A 400 18.45 0.26 -5.32
N GLY A 401 17.85 1.40 -5.65
CA GLY A 401 18.34 2.30 -6.69
C GLY A 401 18.03 1.86 -8.13
N GLN A 402 17.18 0.84 -8.30
CA GLN A 402 16.68 0.42 -9.61
C GLN A 402 15.67 1.46 -10.14
N GLY A 403 16.18 2.46 -10.85
CA GLY A 403 15.38 3.61 -11.29
C GLY A 403 15.05 4.59 -10.16
N VAL A 404 14.10 5.49 -10.41
CA VAL A 404 13.53 6.38 -9.40
C VAL A 404 12.32 5.69 -8.79
N ASN A 405 12.39 5.36 -7.50
CA ASN A 405 11.32 4.70 -6.76
C ASN A 405 10.73 5.66 -5.72
N LYS A 406 9.41 5.85 -5.73
CA LYS A 406 8.76 6.84 -4.87
C LYS A 406 7.27 6.55 -4.65
N ASP A 407 6.67 7.36 -3.79
CA ASP A 407 5.23 7.40 -3.50
C ASP A 407 4.69 6.06 -2.99
N PRO A 408 5.19 5.56 -1.84
CA PRO A 408 4.72 4.29 -1.30
C PRO A 408 3.28 4.37 -0.79
N ALA A 409 2.57 3.24 -0.82
CA ALA A 409 1.26 3.07 -0.21
C ALA A 409 1.12 1.64 0.35
N PHE A 410 0.79 1.51 1.63
CA PHE A 410 0.54 0.19 2.25
C PHE A 410 -0.85 -0.35 1.89
N SER A 411 -0.90 -1.65 1.62
CA SER A 411 -2.13 -2.45 1.69
C SER A 411 -2.78 -2.39 3.09
N PRO A 412 -4.11 -2.59 3.18
CA PRO A 412 -4.84 -2.55 4.46
C PRO A 412 -4.39 -3.61 5.47
N ASP A 413 -3.76 -4.69 5.02
CA ASP A 413 -3.21 -5.74 5.88
C ASP A 413 -1.69 -5.59 6.12
N CYS A 414 -1.09 -4.50 5.63
CA CYS A 414 0.34 -4.17 5.73
C CYS A 414 1.33 -5.19 5.16
N ARG A 415 0.86 -6.23 4.45
CA ARG A 415 1.73 -7.27 3.87
C ARG A 415 2.33 -6.88 2.53
N MET A 416 1.80 -5.83 1.93
CA MET A 416 2.22 -5.31 0.63
C MET A 416 2.39 -3.79 0.68
N VAL A 417 3.37 -3.31 -0.07
CA VAL A 417 3.60 -1.89 -0.36
C VAL A 417 3.57 -1.69 -1.87
N ALA A 418 2.65 -0.86 -2.34
CA ALA A 418 2.69 -0.34 -3.70
C ALA A 418 3.63 0.86 -3.79
N PHE A 419 4.34 1.02 -4.89
CA PHE A 419 5.18 2.19 -5.16
C PHE A 419 5.33 2.44 -6.66
N TYR A 420 5.61 3.68 -7.05
CA TYR A 420 5.97 3.98 -8.43
C TYR A 420 7.47 3.76 -8.67
N SER A 421 7.81 3.20 -9.83
CA SER A 421 9.18 3.06 -10.32
C SER A 421 9.28 3.47 -11.79
N THR A 422 10.34 4.20 -12.15
CA THR A 422 10.65 4.51 -13.56
C THR A 422 11.01 3.28 -14.39
N ARG A 423 11.13 2.09 -13.77
CA ARG A 423 11.26 0.81 -14.49
C ARG A 423 10.03 0.43 -15.30
N GLY A 424 8.86 1.02 -15.03
CA GLY A 424 7.69 0.75 -15.86
C GLY A 424 6.34 1.23 -15.34
N GLY A 425 6.21 1.56 -14.04
CA GLY A 425 4.93 1.97 -13.47
C GLY A 425 4.79 1.66 -11.99
N ILE A 426 3.61 1.21 -11.57
CA ILE A 426 3.32 0.84 -10.17
C ILE A 426 3.75 -0.60 -9.93
N PHE A 427 4.62 -0.79 -8.95
CA PHE A 427 5.06 -2.08 -8.45
C PHE A 427 4.39 -2.37 -7.10
N ILE A 428 4.22 -3.64 -6.79
CA ILE A 428 3.90 -4.15 -5.46
C ILE A 428 5.05 -5.04 -4.98
N ALA A 429 5.37 -4.95 -3.69
CA ALA A 429 6.38 -5.77 -3.02
C ALA A 429 6.01 -6.01 -1.55
N SER A 430 6.73 -6.90 -0.87
CA SER A 430 6.66 -6.96 0.60
C SER A 430 7.29 -5.71 1.25
N PRO A 431 6.99 -5.40 2.53
CA PRO A 431 7.62 -4.31 3.26
C PRO A 431 9.15 -4.43 3.36
N GLU A 432 9.67 -5.65 3.22
CA GLU A 432 11.11 -5.97 3.19
C GLU A 432 11.75 -5.79 1.79
N GLY A 433 10.93 -5.54 0.75
CA GLY A 433 11.39 -5.34 -0.62
C GLY A 433 11.48 -6.61 -1.46
N LEU A 434 10.96 -7.74 -0.97
CA LEU A 434 10.89 -8.99 -1.70
C LEU A 434 9.79 -8.94 -2.78
N ASN A 435 10.00 -9.71 -3.84
CA ASN A 435 9.00 -9.99 -4.89
C ASN A 435 8.38 -8.71 -5.52
N GLN A 436 9.22 -7.87 -6.10
CA GLN A 436 8.77 -6.62 -6.73
C GLN A 436 8.11 -6.91 -8.10
N GLN A 437 6.79 -6.86 -8.16
CA GLN A 437 6.00 -7.15 -9.36
C GLN A 437 5.36 -5.89 -9.93
N LEU A 438 5.50 -5.66 -11.24
CA LEU A 438 4.81 -4.56 -11.94
C LEU A 438 3.32 -4.92 -12.09
N VAL A 439 2.43 -4.07 -11.59
CA VAL A 439 0.97 -4.28 -11.66
C VAL A 439 0.25 -3.28 -12.55
N VAL A 440 0.63 -2.00 -12.52
CA VAL A 440 0.02 -0.98 -13.39
C VAL A 440 1.12 -0.32 -14.22
N PRO A 441 1.18 -0.55 -15.55
CA PRO A 441 2.17 0.10 -16.39
C PRO A 441 1.86 1.59 -16.58
N GLY A 442 2.91 2.34 -16.89
CA GLY A 442 2.86 3.77 -17.19
C GLY A 442 3.12 4.66 -15.97
N VAL A 443 3.33 5.95 -16.24
CA VAL A 443 3.67 6.94 -15.21
C VAL A 443 2.55 7.06 -14.17
N ALA A 444 2.93 7.07 -12.90
CA ALA A 444 2.04 7.29 -11.78
C ALA A 444 2.74 8.12 -10.70
N GLU A 445 1.96 8.87 -9.94
CA GLU A 445 2.44 9.72 -8.86
C GLU A 445 1.43 9.68 -7.71
N THR A 446 1.93 9.90 -6.48
CA THR A 446 1.09 10.16 -5.30
C THR A 446 0.09 9.03 -5.02
N LEU A 447 0.59 7.80 -4.91
CA LEU A 447 -0.26 6.62 -4.74
C LEU A 447 -0.94 6.62 -3.36
N ARG A 448 -2.16 6.09 -3.32
CA ARG A 448 -2.85 5.68 -2.09
C ARG A 448 -3.52 4.34 -2.31
N TRP A 449 -3.60 3.54 -1.26
CA TRP A 449 -4.30 2.26 -1.24
C TRP A 449 -5.60 2.40 -0.45
N SER A 450 -6.67 1.74 -0.91
CA SER A 450 -7.94 1.71 -0.20
C SER A 450 -7.81 1.00 1.14
N ARG A 451 -8.33 1.62 2.19
CA ARG A 451 -8.38 1.04 3.53
C ARG A 451 -9.68 0.28 3.76
#